data_AF-A0A838QL98-F1
#
_entry.id   AF-A0A838QL98-F1
#
_cell.length_a   1.000
_cell.length_b   1.000
_cell.length_c   1.000
_cell.angle_alpha   90.00
_cell.angle_beta   90.00
_cell.angle_gamma   90.00
#
_symmetry.space_group_name_H-M   'P 1'
#
loop_
_entity.id
_entity.type
_entity.pdbx_description
1 polymer ?
#
loop_
_entity_poly.entity_id
_entity_poly.type
_entity_poly.pdbx_seq_one_letter_code
_entity_poly.pdbx_strand_id
1 'polypeptide(L)'
;MDFLIADTFTDSLVRLTGDEQKAVKMTAFDLQMNPAAPGLSFHKLDRARDKRFWSLRVSRDVRIIVHRTEGSLLLCYVGHHDKAYDWAERRKLEVHPKTGAAQLVEIRETVVEIPIPISVPSARPLPSAPDRRGAVSVFNGPQPDVRVVESPDAEAEVIAAWLRQRTGEGIAPEEIGVFVRSEDQLGRAKRAVSRAGLEVTVPAAGADAEPGEVALMPMHQAKGLEFKAVVVAACDDDVLPLQSRIESVTDDSDLEDVYNTERQLLYVACTRARDHLLVTAVQPGSEFLADLDSTDR
;
A
#
# COMPACT_ATOMS: atom_id res chain seq x y z
N MET A 1 17.48 25.17 -6.28
CA MET A 1 17.06 24.23 -5.22
C MET A 1 18.33 23.79 -4.54
N ASP A 2 18.46 24.06 -3.24
CA ASP A 2 19.68 23.77 -2.50
C ASP A 2 19.72 22.28 -2.15
N PHE A 3 20.74 21.59 -2.66
CA PHE A 3 20.97 20.18 -2.38
C PHE A 3 21.96 20.05 -1.23
N LEU A 4 21.52 19.44 -0.13
CA LEU A 4 22.28 19.34 1.11
C LEU A 4 22.41 17.87 1.51
N ILE A 5 23.52 17.53 2.17
CA ILE A 5 23.78 16.19 2.69
C ILE A 5 24.08 16.33 4.18
N ALA A 6 23.34 15.61 5.02
CA ALA A 6 23.59 15.58 6.45
C ALA A 6 24.77 14.67 6.78
N ASP A 7 25.52 14.98 7.85
CA ASP A 7 26.57 14.08 8.35
C ASP A 7 25.99 12.69 8.69
N THR A 8 24.77 12.65 9.23
CA THR A 8 24.04 11.40 9.53
C THR A 8 23.78 10.53 8.30
N PHE A 9 23.65 11.12 7.12
CA PHE A 9 23.53 10.38 5.87
C PHE A 9 24.87 9.75 5.48
N THR A 10 25.96 10.52 5.60
CA THR A 10 27.31 10.03 5.31
C THR A 10 27.69 8.88 6.25
N ASP A 11 27.39 9.02 7.54
CA ASP A 11 27.66 8.00 8.56
C ASP A 11 26.88 6.71 8.34
N SER A 12 25.63 6.80 7.86
CA SER A 12 24.79 5.64 7.63
C SER A 12 25.12 4.94 6.30
N LEU A 13 25.56 5.70 5.29
CA LEU A 13 26.00 5.16 3.99
C LEU A 13 27.17 4.19 4.14
N VAL A 14 28.14 4.50 5.00
CA VAL A 14 29.33 3.65 5.21
C VAL A 14 28.97 2.29 5.82
N ARG A 15 27.78 2.16 6.44
CA ARG A 15 27.31 0.91 7.07
C ARG A 15 26.69 -0.07 6.06
N LEU A 16 26.43 0.38 4.83
CA LEU A 16 25.88 -0.46 3.76
C LEU A 16 26.97 -1.24 3.03
N THR A 17 26.56 -2.27 2.29
CA THR A 17 27.47 -3.03 1.41
C THR A 17 28.00 -2.17 0.26
N GLY A 18 29.08 -2.60 -0.40
CA GLY A 18 29.69 -1.84 -1.50
C GLY A 18 28.72 -1.60 -2.67
N ASP A 19 27.88 -2.58 -3.00
CA ASP A 19 26.90 -2.49 -4.08
C ASP A 19 25.76 -1.54 -3.72
N GLU A 20 25.25 -1.62 -2.48
CA GLU A 20 24.24 -0.68 -1.98
C GLU A 20 24.78 0.75 -1.93
N GLN A 21 26.02 0.94 -1.49
CA GLN A 21 26.67 2.26 -1.50
C GLN A 21 26.76 2.84 -2.91
N LYS A 22 27.10 2.00 -3.90
CA LYS A 22 27.17 2.41 -5.31
C LYS A 22 25.79 2.83 -5.82
N ALA A 23 24.77 2.02 -5.56
CA ALA A 23 23.39 2.34 -5.93
C ALA A 23 22.92 3.66 -5.30
N VAL A 24 23.14 3.84 -4.00
CA VAL A 24 22.79 5.07 -3.27
C VAL A 24 23.50 6.30 -3.85
N LYS A 25 24.81 6.20 -4.15
CA LYS A 25 25.58 7.30 -4.73
C LYS A 25 25.08 7.68 -6.12
N MET A 26 24.73 6.69 -6.96
CA MET A 26 24.12 6.93 -8.26
C MET A 26 22.77 7.64 -8.11
N THR A 27 21.88 7.12 -7.26
CA THR A 27 20.58 7.76 -7.00
C THR A 27 20.73 9.18 -6.47
N ALA A 28 21.68 9.43 -5.56
CA ALA A 28 21.95 10.77 -5.04
C ALA A 28 22.48 11.73 -6.12
N PHE A 29 23.33 11.25 -7.04
CA PHE A 29 23.81 12.03 -8.17
C PHE A 29 22.69 12.35 -9.16
N ASP A 30 21.87 11.36 -9.52
CA ASP A 30 20.72 11.54 -10.40
C ASP A 30 19.73 12.54 -9.81
N LEU A 31 19.50 12.47 -8.50
CA LEU A 31 18.67 13.40 -7.75
C LEU A 31 19.23 14.84 -7.74
N GLN A 32 20.55 15.00 -7.69
CA GLN A 32 21.20 16.32 -7.79
C GLN A 32 21.08 16.90 -9.20
N MET A 33 21.21 16.07 -10.23
CA MET A 33 21.16 16.48 -11.64
C MET A 33 19.73 16.77 -12.10
N ASN A 34 18.76 15.94 -11.70
CA ASN A 34 17.36 16.11 -12.03
C ASN A 34 16.45 15.60 -10.89
N PRO A 35 16.04 16.48 -9.96
CA PRO A 35 15.17 16.12 -8.83
C PRO A 35 13.77 15.62 -9.22
N ALA A 36 13.37 15.80 -10.49
CA ALA A 36 12.08 15.40 -11.04
C ALA A 36 12.20 14.21 -12.02
N ALA A 37 13.32 13.48 -12.01
CA ALA A 37 13.50 12.34 -12.89
C ALA A 37 12.42 11.27 -12.61
N PRO A 38 11.77 10.71 -13.64
CA PRO A 38 10.63 9.79 -13.50
C PRO A 38 10.97 8.44 -12.83
N GLY A 39 12.24 8.11 -12.62
CA GLY A 39 12.68 6.92 -11.88
C GLY A 39 12.83 7.10 -10.36
N LEU A 40 12.52 8.29 -9.82
CA LEU A 40 12.65 8.63 -8.41
C LEU A 40 11.30 8.54 -7.70
N SER A 41 11.02 7.41 -7.03
CA SER A 41 9.78 7.22 -6.27
C SER A 41 9.90 7.82 -4.88
N PHE A 42 9.31 9.00 -4.68
CA PHE A 42 9.19 9.64 -3.37
C PHE A 42 7.91 9.21 -2.68
N HIS A 43 8.04 8.60 -1.50
CA HIS A 43 6.92 8.23 -0.64
C HIS A 43 6.89 9.16 0.56
N LYS A 44 5.72 9.72 0.84
CA LYS A 44 5.53 10.54 2.03
C LYS A 44 5.51 9.63 3.26
N LEU A 45 6.17 10.05 4.34
CA LEU A 45 6.15 9.31 5.60
C LEU A 45 5.00 9.79 6.48
N ASP A 46 3.86 9.10 6.44
CA ASP A 46 2.66 9.53 7.17
C ASP A 46 2.81 9.40 8.69
N ARG A 47 3.54 8.38 9.15
CA ARG A 47 3.88 8.15 10.56
C ARG A 47 5.01 9.03 11.08
N ALA A 48 5.78 9.67 10.19
CA ALA A 48 6.82 10.59 10.62
C ALA A 48 6.21 11.79 11.37
N ARG A 49 6.83 12.13 12.49
CA ARG A 49 6.49 13.34 13.26
C ARG A 49 6.77 14.59 12.45
N ASP A 50 7.79 14.55 11.59
CA ASP A 50 8.07 15.57 10.60
C ASP A 50 7.37 15.27 9.26
N LYS A 51 6.37 16.07 8.90
CA LYS A 51 5.61 15.92 7.65
C LYS A 51 6.41 16.28 6.39
N ARG A 52 7.61 16.84 6.56
CA ARG A 52 8.54 17.15 5.47
C ARG A 52 9.54 16.02 5.22
N PHE A 53 9.47 14.92 5.96
CA PHE A 53 10.20 13.71 5.64
C PHE A 53 9.50 12.89 4.57
N TRP A 54 10.31 12.48 3.60
CA TRP A 54 9.95 11.61 2.50
C TRP A 54 10.99 10.51 2.39
N SER A 55 10.57 9.35 1.92
CA SER A 55 11.42 8.20 1.64
C SER A 55 11.61 8.09 0.13
N LEU A 56 12.84 7.86 -0.31
CA LEU A 56 13.22 7.61 -1.69
C LEU A 56 13.72 6.17 -1.82
N ARG A 57 13.12 5.42 -2.73
CA ARG A 57 13.52 4.03 -3.02
C ARG A 57 14.80 4.00 -3.85
N VAL A 58 15.82 3.30 -3.34
CA VAL A 58 17.08 3.05 -4.07
C VAL A 58 17.09 1.63 -4.66
N SER A 59 16.58 0.66 -3.90
CA SER A 59 16.46 -0.74 -4.32
C SER A 59 15.24 -1.38 -3.66
N ARG A 60 15.08 -2.72 -3.71
CA ARG A 60 14.02 -3.41 -2.96
C ARG A 60 14.10 -3.09 -1.46
N ASP A 61 15.31 -3.12 -0.90
CA ASP A 61 15.55 -3.06 0.55
C ASP A 61 16.14 -1.73 1.04
N VAL A 62 16.78 -0.93 0.17
CA VAL A 62 17.43 0.33 0.61
C VAL A 62 16.53 1.54 0.38
N ARG A 63 16.45 2.42 1.39
CA ARG A 63 15.73 3.69 1.37
C ARG A 63 16.63 4.84 1.79
N ILE A 64 16.46 5.98 1.13
CA ILE A 64 17.02 7.26 1.53
C ILE A 64 15.91 8.11 2.15
N ILE A 65 16.10 8.59 3.37
CA ILE A 65 15.21 9.56 3.99
C ILE A 65 15.68 10.95 3.60
N VAL A 66 14.76 11.74 3.05
CA VAL A 66 14.99 13.11 2.64
C VAL A 66 14.04 14.05 3.36
N HIS A 67 14.54 15.26 3.67
CA HIS A 67 13.69 16.37 4.09
C HIS A 67 13.53 17.33 2.91
N ARG A 68 12.29 17.49 2.43
CA ARG A 68 11.97 18.26 1.23
C ARG A 68 11.20 19.52 1.57
N THR A 69 11.66 20.66 1.07
CA THR A 69 10.94 21.94 1.08
C THR A 69 10.84 22.50 -0.35
N GLU A 70 10.16 23.63 -0.52
CA GLU A 70 10.06 24.32 -1.81
C GLU A 70 11.42 24.81 -2.33
N GLY A 71 12.38 25.11 -1.43
CA GLY A 71 13.68 25.66 -1.78
C GLY A 71 14.85 24.69 -1.61
N SER A 72 14.71 23.63 -0.82
CA SER A 72 15.81 22.75 -0.42
C SER A 72 15.45 21.26 -0.42
N LEU A 73 16.45 20.42 -0.71
CA LEU A 73 16.39 18.98 -0.58
C LEU A 73 17.58 18.52 0.26
N LEU A 74 17.30 17.99 1.45
CA LEU A 74 18.32 17.50 2.37
C LEU A 74 18.27 15.98 2.42
N LEU A 75 19.38 15.31 2.10
CA LEU A 75 19.57 13.89 2.39
C LEU A 75 19.87 13.71 3.88
N CYS A 76 18.96 13.07 4.59
CA CYS A 76 18.99 12.99 6.05
C CYS A 76 19.60 11.67 6.55
N TYR A 77 19.23 10.55 5.93
CA TYR A 77 19.65 9.22 6.34
C TYR A 77 19.53 8.22 5.19
N VAL A 78 20.31 7.15 5.22
CA VAL A 78 20.15 6.00 4.33
C VAL A 78 20.32 4.69 5.08
N GLY A 79 19.48 3.71 4.78
CA GLY A 79 19.56 2.40 5.40
C GLY A 79 18.62 1.40 4.73
N HIS A 80 18.65 0.17 5.25
CA HIS A 80 17.60 -0.81 4.99
C HIS A 80 16.26 -0.28 5.47
N HIS A 81 15.20 -0.71 4.79
CA HIS A 81 13.86 -0.13 4.85
C HIS A 81 13.42 0.26 6.27
N ASP A 82 13.38 -0.73 7.16
CA ASP A 82 12.83 -0.58 8.51
C ASP A 82 13.65 0.39 9.33
N LYS A 83 14.99 0.26 9.26
CA LYS A 83 15.91 1.18 9.96
C LYS A 83 15.78 2.60 9.46
N ALA A 84 15.48 2.81 8.18
CA ALA A 84 15.27 4.14 7.62
C ALA A 84 13.95 4.77 8.10
N TYR A 85 12.88 3.98 8.16
CA TYR A 85 11.56 4.45 8.64
C TYR A 85 11.58 4.69 10.15
N ASP A 86 12.08 3.74 10.94
CA ASP A 86 12.27 3.88 12.40
C ASP A 86 13.08 5.14 12.73
N TRP A 87 14.14 5.38 11.96
CA TRP A 87 14.98 6.55 12.12
C TRP A 87 14.19 7.83 11.91
N ALA A 88 13.36 7.89 10.87
CA ALA A 88 12.55 9.05 10.49
C ALA A 88 11.38 9.30 11.44
N GLU A 89 10.68 8.25 11.89
CA GLU A 89 9.53 8.36 12.79
C GLU A 89 9.88 8.96 14.15
N ARG A 90 11.09 8.67 14.63
CA ARG A 90 11.58 9.12 15.94
C ARG A 90 12.28 10.46 15.87
N ARG A 91 12.38 11.10 14.70
CA ARG A 91 13.18 12.32 14.52
C ARG A 91 12.40 13.45 13.86
N LYS A 92 12.89 14.67 14.05
CA LYS A 92 12.40 15.86 13.38
C LYS A 92 13.57 16.79 13.07
N LEU A 93 13.52 17.49 11.94
CA LEU A 93 14.48 18.53 11.63
C LEU A 93 14.05 19.84 12.30
N GLU A 94 14.83 20.31 13.28
CA GLU A 94 14.56 21.58 13.97
C GLU A 94 15.75 22.54 13.86
N VAL A 95 15.47 23.83 13.76
CA VAL A 95 16.51 24.87 13.74
C VAL A 95 16.77 25.32 15.17
N HIS A 96 18.02 25.22 15.62
CA HIS A 96 18.36 25.61 16.98
C HIS A 96 18.20 27.13 17.17
N PRO A 97 17.41 27.58 18.17
CA PRO A 97 16.97 28.98 18.26
C PRO A 97 18.10 29.98 18.55
N LYS A 98 19.25 29.52 19.07
CA LYS A 98 20.40 30.40 19.38
C LYS A 98 21.49 30.41 18.32
N THR A 99 21.59 29.35 17.51
CA THR A 99 22.71 29.17 16.56
C THR A 99 22.26 29.19 15.11
N GLY A 100 20.96 29.06 14.84
CA GLY A 100 20.43 29.01 13.47
C GLY A 100 20.78 27.74 12.70
N ALA A 101 21.48 26.79 13.31
CA ALA A 101 21.84 25.52 12.68
C ALA A 101 20.66 24.54 12.70
N ALA A 102 20.37 23.91 11.57
CA ALA A 102 19.41 22.81 11.49
C ALA A 102 20.00 21.54 12.12
N GLN A 103 19.26 20.92 13.04
CA GLN A 103 19.65 19.70 13.73
C GLN A 103 18.51 18.67 13.67
N LEU A 104 18.89 17.40 13.52
CA LEU A 104 17.99 16.26 13.68
C LEU A 104 17.83 15.94 15.17
N VAL A 105 16.63 16.16 15.71
CA VAL A 105 16.30 15.94 17.13
C VAL A 105 15.50 14.64 17.27
N GLU A 106 15.91 13.77 18.18
CA GLU A 106 15.20 12.53 18.52
C GLU A 106 14.10 12.82 19.55
N ILE A 107 12.86 12.46 19.23
CA ILE A 107 11.68 12.69 20.06
C ILE A 107 11.39 11.41 20.85
N ARG A 108 11.56 11.46 22.18
CA ARG A 108 11.21 10.36 23.09
C ARG A 108 9.85 10.65 23.71
N GLU A 109 8.87 9.76 23.50
CA GLU A 109 7.60 9.78 24.23
C GLU A 109 7.73 8.99 25.53
N THR A 110 7.29 9.59 26.64
CA THR A 110 7.07 8.88 27.90
C THR A 110 5.66 8.30 27.89
N VAL A 111 5.51 6.99 27.75
CA VAL A 111 4.23 6.29 27.90
C VAL A 111 3.97 6.07 29.39
N VAL A 112 2.87 6.61 29.92
CA VAL A 112 2.33 6.23 31.23
C VAL A 112 1.27 5.17 30.97
N GLU A 113 1.53 3.93 31.39
CA GLU A 113 0.58 2.82 31.26
C GLU A 113 -0.60 2.99 32.23
N ILE A 114 -1.82 2.99 31.70
CA ILE A 114 -3.05 2.82 32.47
C ILE A 114 -3.54 1.38 32.23
N PRO A 115 -3.49 0.48 33.22
CA PRO A 115 -3.95 -0.90 33.03
C PRO A 115 -5.48 -0.97 33.04
N ILE A 116 -6.06 -1.44 31.93
CA ILE A 116 -7.48 -1.80 31.82
C ILE A 116 -7.57 -3.34 31.92
N PRO A 117 -8.27 -3.93 32.91
CA PRO A 117 -8.43 -5.37 32.98
C PRO A 117 -9.47 -5.86 31.94
N ILE A 118 -9.01 -6.59 30.93
CA ILE A 118 -9.89 -7.31 29.99
C ILE A 118 -10.12 -8.72 30.52
N SER A 119 -11.39 -9.08 30.77
CA SER A 119 -11.80 -10.46 31.03
C SER A 119 -12.01 -11.20 29.70
N VAL A 120 -11.28 -12.29 29.50
CA VAL A 120 -11.43 -13.20 28.35
C VAL A 120 -12.42 -14.32 28.69
N PRO A 121 -13.56 -14.47 27.97
CA PRO A 121 -14.34 -15.68 28.04
C PRO A 121 -13.63 -16.84 27.32
N SER A 122 -13.66 -18.00 27.95
CA SER A 122 -13.13 -19.29 27.46
C SER A 122 -13.56 -19.62 26.02
N ALA A 123 -12.58 -20.01 25.20
CA ALA A 123 -12.74 -20.40 23.80
C ALA A 123 -13.50 -21.72 23.66
N ARG A 124 -14.50 -21.73 22.76
CA ARG A 124 -15.09 -22.95 22.22
C ARG A 124 -14.33 -23.33 20.93
N PRO A 125 -14.00 -24.61 20.68
CA PRO A 125 -13.26 -24.99 19.48
C PRO A 125 -14.09 -24.75 18.22
N LEU A 126 -13.50 -24.10 17.23
CA LEU A 126 -14.05 -24.00 15.87
C LEU A 126 -13.94 -25.38 15.18
N PRO A 127 -14.96 -25.84 14.44
CA PRO A 127 -14.86 -27.05 13.63
C PRO A 127 -13.85 -26.84 12.49
N SER A 128 -13.03 -27.86 12.26
CA SER A 128 -12.04 -27.90 11.17
C SER A 128 -12.71 -27.72 9.80
N ALA A 129 -12.12 -26.86 8.97
CA ALA A 129 -12.56 -26.66 7.59
C ALA A 129 -12.54 -27.99 6.81
N PRO A 130 -13.54 -28.28 5.97
CA PRO A 130 -13.55 -29.49 5.16
C PRO A 130 -12.47 -29.41 4.07
N ASP A 131 -11.72 -30.51 3.93
CA ASP A 131 -10.83 -30.83 2.82
C ASP A 131 -11.58 -30.68 1.48
N ARG A 132 -11.14 -29.74 0.64
CA ARG A 132 -11.69 -29.53 -0.71
C ARG A 132 -10.66 -29.86 -1.78
N ARG A 133 -10.03 -31.03 -1.68
CA ARG A 133 -9.44 -31.69 -2.86
C ARG A 133 -10.56 -32.19 -3.76
N GLY A 134 -10.96 -31.40 -4.77
CA GLY A 134 -11.83 -31.88 -5.85
C GLY A 134 -12.95 -30.97 -6.36
N ALA A 135 -12.94 -29.66 -6.07
CA ALA A 135 -13.86 -28.74 -6.74
C ALA A 135 -13.14 -28.03 -7.90
N VAL A 136 -13.25 -28.60 -9.10
CA VAL A 136 -12.89 -27.90 -10.34
C VAL A 136 -14.10 -27.04 -10.71
N SER A 137 -13.93 -25.72 -10.75
CA SER A 137 -14.95 -24.81 -11.26
C SER A 137 -15.25 -25.17 -12.71
N VAL A 138 -16.48 -25.61 -12.99
CA VAL A 138 -16.96 -25.96 -14.36
C VAL A 138 -17.32 -24.69 -15.15
N PHE A 139 -17.19 -23.51 -14.52
CA PHE A 139 -17.46 -22.22 -15.14
C PHE A 139 -16.14 -21.54 -15.49
N ASN A 140 -15.82 -21.50 -16.79
CA ASN A 140 -14.88 -20.54 -17.34
C ASN A 140 -15.56 -19.16 -17.33
N GLY A 141 -15.47 -18.46 -16.20
CA GLY A 141 -15.78 -17.03 -16.16
C GLY A 141 -14.88 -16.27 -17.15
N PRO A 142 -15.28 -15.07 -17.60
CA PRO A 142 -14.40 -14.23 -18.40
C PRO A 142 -13.08 -13.99 -17.65
N GLN A 143 -11.97 -13.93 -18.39
CA GLN A 143 -10.67 -13.66 -17.79
C GLN A 143 -10.69 -12.33 -17.03
N PRO A 144 -10.04 -12.25 -15.84
CA PRO A 144 -9.92 -11.00 -15.12
C PRO A 144 -9.15 -9.98 -15.95
N ASP A 145 -9.60 -8.73 -15.92
CA ASP A 145 -8.87 -7.62 -16.53
C ASP A 145 -7.85 -7.13 -15.48
N VAL A 146 -6.55 -7.29 -15.75
CA VAL A 146 -5.49 -6.83 -14.83
C VAL A 146 -4.77 -5.65 -15.46
N ARG A 147 -4.71 -4.52 -14.76
CA ARG A 147 -4.16 -3.26 -15.29
C ARG A 147 -3.15 -2.65 -14.32
N VAL A 148 -1.89 -2.62 -14.75
CA VAL A 148 -0.83 -1.90 -14.04
C VAL A 148 -0.54 -0.60 -14.80
N VAL A 149 -0.69 0.54 -14.13
CA VAL A 149 -0.61 1.88 -14.75
C VAL A 149 0.47 2.75 -14.09
N GLU A 150 0.77 3.90 -14.70
CA GLU A 150 1.88 4.75 -14.27
C GLU A 150 1.54 5.67 -13.09
N SER A 151 0.26 5.92 -12.80
CA SER A 151 -0.13 6.86 -11.74
C SER A 151 -1.51 6.60 -11.14
N PRO A 152 -1.78 7.06 -9.91
CA PRO A 152 -3.11 6.95 -9.30
C PRO A 152 -4.22 7.68 -10.08
N ASP A 153 -3.88 8.71 -10.87
CA ASP A 153 -4.85 9.40 -11.71
C ASP A 153 -5.23 8.56 -12.93
N ALA A 154 -4.23 7.94 -13.58
CA ALA A 154 -4.47 6.99 -14.66
C ALA A 154 -5.27 5.77 -14.17
N GLU A 155 -5.00 5.29 -12.95
CA GLU A 155 -5.77 4.21 -12.34
C GLU A 155 -7.23 4.62 -12.13
N ALA A 156 -7.47 5.84 -11.63
CA ALA A 156 -8.81 6.36 -11.44
C ALA A 156 -9.58 6.46 -12.76
N GLU A 157 -8.93 6.84 -13.87
CA GLU A 157 -9.54 6.83 -15.20
C GLU A 157 -9.86 5.43 -15.71
N VAL A 158 -8.94 4.47 -15.53
CA VAL A 158 -9.15 3.07 -15.92
C VAL A 158 -10.35 2.48 -15.19
N ILE A 159 -10.40 2.65 -13.86
CA ILE A 159 -11.52 2.19 -13.04
C ILE A 159 -12.81 2.91 -13.46
N ALA A 160 -12.78 4.24 -13.65
CA ALA A 160 -13.97 5.00 -14.01
C ALA A 160 -14.54 4.59 -15.38
N ALA A 161 -13.68 4.39 -16.38
CA ALA A 161 -14.07 3.92 -17.69
C ALA A 161 -14.70 2.53 -17.63
N TRP A 162 -14.10 1.63 -16.85
CA TRP A 162 -14.61 0.28 -16.64
C TRP A 162 -15.98 0.29 -15.93
N LEU A 163 -16.14 1.11 -14.87
CA LEU A 163 -17.41 1.24 -14.15
C LEU A 163 -18.53 1.81 -15.05
N ARG A 164 -18.23 2.82 -15.88
CA ARG A 164 -19.19 3.36 -16.86
C ARG A 164 -19.59 2.30 -17.90
N GLN A 165 -18.65 1.46 -18.31
CA GLN A 165 -18.94 0.36 -19.23
C GLN A 165 -19.88 -0.66 -18.58
N ARG A 166 -19.58 -1.12 -17.37
CA ARG A 166 -20.41 -2.10 -16.63
C ARG A 166 -21.82 -1.59 -16.33
N THR A 167 -21.94 -0.34 -15.91
CA THR A 167 -23.25 0.31 -15.69
C THR A 167 -24.02 0.51 -16.99
N GLY A 168 -23.33 0.85 -18.09
CA GLY A 168 -23.91 0.92 -19.44
C GLY A 168 -24.43 -0.43 -19.96
N GLU A 169 -23.88 -1.53 -19.47
CA GLU A 169 -24.34 -2.91 -19.75
C GLU A 169 -25.51 -3.35 -18.84
N GLY A 170 -25.96 -2.48 -17.93
CA GLY A 170 -27.13 -2.71 -17.08
C GLY A 170 -26.83 -3.31 -15.71
N ILE A 171 -25.56 -3.34 -15.28
CA ILE A 171 -25.21 -3.71 -13.90
C ILE A 171 -25.55 -2.53 -12.98
N ALA A 172 -26.40 -2.78 -11.99
CA ALA A 172 -26.79 -1.74 -11.04
C ALA A 172 -25.62 -1.39 -10.10
N PRO A 173 -25.47 -0.13 -9.63
CA PRO A 173 -24.36 0.26 -8.77
C PRO A 173 -24.21 -0.57 -7.50
N GLU A 174 -25.31 -0.96 -6.86
CA GLU A 174 -25.34 -1.82 -5.67
C GLU A 174 -24.85 -3.26 -5.94
N GLU A 175 -24.79 -3.69 -7.19
CA GLU A 175 -24.23 -4.97 -7.62
C GLU A 175 -22.72 -4.89 -7.92
N ILE A 176 -22.10 -3.72 -7.65
CA ILE A 176 -20.68 -3.46 -7.85
C ILE A 176 -19.96 -3.33 -6.50
N GLY A 177 -18.90 -4.13 -6.34
CA GLY A 177 -17.97 -4.04 -5.21
C GLY A 177 -16.65 -3.38 -5.63
N VAL A 178 -16.14 -2.44 -4.84
CA VAL A 178 -14.79 -1.90 -4.98
C VAL A 178 -14.02 -2.19 -3.69
N PHE A 179 -12.97 -2.99 -3.81
CA PHE A 179 -12.18 -3.46 -2.69
C PHE A 179 -10.78 -2.88 -2.72
N VAL A 180 -10.30 -2.50 -1.54
CA VAL A 180 -8.93 -2.03 -1.31
C VAL A 180 -8.31 -2.78 -0.15
N ARG A 181 -6.98 -2.79 -0.02
CA ARG A 181 -6.35 -3.56 1.06
C ARG A 181 -6.70 -3.05 2.46
N SER A 182 -6.63 -1.74 2.70
CA SER A 182 -6.89 -1.11 3.99
C SER A 182 -7.68 0.19 3.83
N GLU A 183 -8.00 0.83 4.96
CA GLU A 183 -8.71 2.12 4.97
C GLU A 183 -7.93 3.24 4.30
N ASP A 184 -6.59 3.15 4.28
CA ASP A 184 -5.71 4.18 3.71
C ASP A 184 -5.95 4.39 2.21
N GLN A 185 -6.42 3.36 1.51
CA GLN A 185 -6.69 3.40 0.06
C GLN A 185 -8.15 3.69 -0.28
N LEU A 186 -9.06 3.79 0.70
CA LEU A 186 -10.47 4.11 0.44
C LEU A 186 -10.62 5.45 -0.28
N GLY A 187 -9.82 6.45 0.11
CA GLY A 187 -9.82 7.76 -0.54
C GLY A 187 -9.42 7.69 -2.02
N ARG A 188 -8.52 6.78 -2.39
CA ARG A 188 -8.08 6.57 -3.78
C ARG A 188 -9.16 5.90 -4.61
N ALA A 189 -9.75 4.82 -4.11
CA ALA A 189 -10.86 4.14 -4.77
C ALA A 189 -12.11 5.05 -4.89
N LYS A 190 -12.45 5.81 -3.84
CA LYS A 190 -13.56 6.77 -3.89
C LYS A 190 -13.41 7.80 -5.01
N ARG A 191 -12.20 8.34 -5.21
CA ARG A 191 -11.93 9.28 -6.32
C ARG A 191 -12.21 8.64 -7.68
N ALA A 192 -11.86 7.37 -7.86
CA ALA A 192 -12.10 6.64 -9.10
C ALA A 192 -13.61 6.44 -9.36
N VAL A 193 -14.35 6.03 -8.33
CA VAL A 193 -15.82 5.84 -8.44
C VAL A 193 -16.53 7.17 -8.69
N SER A 194 -16.16 8.23 -7.96
CA SER A 194 -16.73 9.57 -8.19
C SER A 194 -16.43 10.08 -9.60
N ARG A 195 -15.26 9.75 -10.18
CA ARG A 195 -14.94 10.09 -11.56
C ARG A 195 -15.88 9.38 -12.56
N ALA A 196 -16.36 8.18 -12.24
CA ALA A 196 -17.38 7.50 -13.04
C ALA A 196 -18.76 8.20 -12.99
N GLY A 197 -18.97 9.13 -12.03
CA GLY A 197 -20.27 9.75 -11.76
C GLY A 197 -21.16 8.93 -10.84
N LEU A 198 -20.57 8.00 -10.07
CA LEU A 198 -21.27 7.11 -9.15
C LEU A 198 -21.00 7.52 -7.70
N GLU A 199 -21.96 7.20 -6.82
CA GLU A 199 -21.82 7.37 -5.38
C GLU A 199 -21.29 6.09 -4.74
N VAL A 200 -20.63 6.24 -3.59
CA VAL A 200 -20.08 5.12 -2.82
C VAL A 200 -20.71 5.07 -1.45
N THR A 201 -21.01 3.86 -1.02
CA THR A 201 -21.32 3.55 0.37
C THR A 201 -20.15 2.78 0.98
N VAL A 202 -19.96 2.92 2.29
CA VAL A 202 -19.03 2.09 3.06
C VAL A 202 -19.89 1.30 4.05
N PRO A 203 -20.41 0.12 3.65
CA PRO A 203 -21.31 -0.65 4.49
C PRO A 203 -20.62 -1.07 5.78
N ALA A 204 -21.39 -1.16 6.87
CA ALA A 204 -20.92 -1.86 8.06
C ALA A 204 -20.66 -3.34 7.73
N ALA A 205 -19.77 -4.00 8.48
CA ALA A 205 -19.41 -5.39 8.23
C ALA A 205 -20.66 -6.31 8.19
N GLY A 206 -20.88 -6.96 7.06
CA GLY A 206 -22.01 -7.87 6.83
C GLY A 206 -23.33 -7.20 6.45
N ALA A 207 -23.34 -5.88 6.22
CA ALA A 207 -24.48 -5.17 5.64
C ALA A 207 -24.37 -5.11 4.11
N ASP A 208 -25.52 -5.06 3.44
CA ASP A 208 -25.60 -4.82 2.00
C ASP A 208 -25.35 -3.34 1.67
N ALA A 209 -25.02 -3.07 0.40
CA ALA A 209 -24.93 -1.70 -0.09
C ALA A 209 -26.31 -1.03 -0.15
N GLU A 210 -26.35 0.27 0.07
CA GLU A 210 -27.56 1.07 -0.17
C GLU A 210 -27.92 1.03 -1.68
N PRO A 211 -29.22 0.99 -2.03
CA PRO A 211 -29.63 0.96 -3.43
C PRO A 211 -29.08 2.15 -4.21
N GLY A 212 -28.48 1.89 -5.38
CA GLY A 212 -27.89 2.93 -6.24
C GLY A 212 -26.48 3.37 -5.87
N GLU A 213 -25.86 2.83 -4.82
CA GLU A 213 -24.50 3.16 -4.41
C GLU A 213 -23.54 1.97 -4.58
N VAL A 214 -22.30 2.26 -5.01
CA VAL A 214 -21.24 1.25 -5.13
C VAL A 214 -20.69 0.90 -3.75
N ALA A 215 -20.55 -0.38 -3.45
CA ALA A 215 -20.00 -0.84 -2.17
C ALA A 215 -18.48 -0.68 -2.15
N LEU A 216 -17.96 0.24 -1.35
CA LEU A 216 -16.52 0.48 -1.17
C LEU A 216 -16.07 -0.01 0.21
N MET A 217 -15.13 -0.97 0.26
CA MET A 217 -14.68 -1.53 1.54
C MET A 217 -13.26 -2.12 1.49
N PRO A 218 -12.62 -2.32 2.66
CA PRO A 218 -11.42 -3.14 2.74
C PRO A 218 -11.69 -4.62 2.40
N MET A 219 -10.72 -5.30 1.78
CA MET A 219 -10.82 -6.72 1.36
C MET A 219 -11.28 -7.67 2.48
N HIS A 220 -10.85 -7.44 3.73
CA HIS A 220 -11.18 -8.31 4.85
C HIS A 220 -12.68 -8.28 5.24
N GLN A 221 -13.40 -7.25 4.82
CA GLN A 221 -14.84 -7.08 5.06
C GLN A 221 -15.70 -7.69 3.94
N ALA A 222 -15.09 -8.02 2.79
CA ALA A 222 -15.79 -8.56 1.63
C ALA A 222 -16.22 -10.03 1.82
N LYS A 223 -15.81 -10.69 2.90
CA LYS A 223 -16.06 -12.12 3.14
C LYS A 223 -17.56 -12.39 3.26
N GLY A 224 -18.06 -13.28 2.39
CA GLY A 224 -19.47 -13.68 2.39
C GLY A 224 -20.37 -12.78 1.55
N LEU A 225 -19.83 -11.71 0.97
CA LEU A 225 -20.52 -10.89 -0.03
C LEU A 225 -20.28 -11.45 -1.43
N GLU A 226 -21.14 -11.10 -2.37
CA GLU A 226 -21.03 -11.46 -3.79
C GLU A 226 -21.57 -10.31 -4.64
N PHE A 227 -20.84 -9.96 -5.69
CA PHE A 227 -21.16 -8.85 -6.58
C PHE A 227 -21.09 -9.32 -8.03
N LYS A 228 -21.91 -8.77 -8.91
CA LYS A 228 -21.80 -9.07 -10.36
C LYS A 228 -20.47 -8.58 -10.91
N ALA A 229 -20.05 -7.39 -10.49
CA ALA A 229 -18.81 -6.76 -10.91
C ALA A 229 -17.97 -6.37 -9.68
N VAL A 230 -16.67 -6.69 -9.70
CA VAL A 230 -15.73 -6.30 -8.65
C VAL A 230 -14.53 -5.59 -9.24
N VAL A 231 -14.13 -4.50 -8.58
CA VAL A 231 -12.82 -3.87 -8.77
C VAL A 231 -11.99 -4.13 -7.52
N VAL A 232 -10.80 -4.70 -7.68
CA VAL A 232 -9.77 -4.73 -6.63
C VAL A 232 -8.73 -3.66 -6.97
N ALA A 233 -8.74 -2.56 -6.22
CA ALA A 233 -7.97 -1.36 -6.53
C ALA A 233 -6.74 -1.19 -5.63
N ALA A 234 -5.75 -0.45 -6.13
CA ALA A 234 -4.49 -0.15 -5.44
C ALA A 234 -3.71 -1.40 -5.01
N CYS A 235 -3.64 -2.42 -5.88
CA CYS A 235 -2.79 -3.60 -5.68
C CYS A 235 -1.31 -3.29 -5.98
N ASP A 236 -0.77 -2.26 -5.33
CA ASP A 236 0.61 -1.80 -5.50
C ASP A 236 1.59 -2.70 -4.69
N ASP A 237 2.88 -2.71 -5.03
CA ASP A 237 3.95 -3.51 -4.39
C ASP A 237 4.06 -3.30 -2.87
N ASP A 238 3.71 -2.12 -2.35
CA ASP A 238 3.79 -1.75 -0.93
C ASP A 238 2.42 -1.75 -0.22
N VAL A 239 1.34 -1.85 -0.97
CA VAL A 239 -0.02 -1.95 -0.45
C VAL A 239 -0.43 -3.40 -0.28
N LEU A 240 -0.03 -4.27 -1.21
CA LEU A 240 -0.39 -5.68 -1.21
C LEU A 240 0.83 -6.51 -1.68
N PRO A 241 1.39 -7.38 -0.84
CA PRO A 241 1.08 -7.62 0.58
C PRO A 241 1.24 -6.38 1.45
N LEU A 242 0.44 -6.28 2.53
CA LEU A 242 0.52 -5.13 3.42
C LEU A 242 1.90 -5.04 4.09
N GLN A 243 2.68 -4.02 3.71
CA GLN A 243 4.07 -3.88 4.11
C GLN A 243 4.25 -3.88 5.64
N SER A 244 3.37 -3.23 6.40
CA SER A 244 3.47 -3.21 7.87
C SER A 244 3.31 -4.59 8.53
N ARG A 245 2.67 -5.56 7.86
CA ARG A 245 2.59 -6.94 8.36
C ARG A 245 3.89 -7.69 8.10
N ILE A 246 4.51 -7.45 6.95
CA ILE A 246 5.83 -7.99 6.60
C ILE A 246 6.87 -7.51 7.61
N GLU A 247 6.89 -6.20 7.89
CA GLU A 247 7.82 -5.57 8.84
C GLU A 247 7.68 -6.05 10.28
N SER A 248 6.49 -6.52 10.67
CA SER A 248 6.25 -7.00 12.03
C SER A 248 6.83 -8.39 12.32
N VAL A 249 7.34 -9.07 11.29
CA VAL A 249 7.83 -10.45 11.39
C VAL A 249 9.35 -10.48 11.58
N THR A 250 9.81 -11.25 12.56
CA THR A 250 11.23 -11.44 12.86
C THR A 250 11.83 -12.73 12.32
N ASP A 251 11.00 -13.68 11.89
CA ASP A 251 11.40 -15.05 11.52
C ASP A 251 10.90 -15.43 10.12
N ASP A 252 11.74 -16.11 9.33
CA ASP A 252 11.45 -16.42 7.91
C ASP A 252 10.19 -17.29 7.70
N SER A 253 9.88 -18.20 8.63
CA SER A 253 8.66 -19.03 8.54
C SER A 253 7.38 -18.20 8.69
N ASP A 254 7.42 -17.22 9.57
CA ASP A 254 6.29 -16.33 9.84
C ASP A 254 6.08 -15.36 8.65
N LEU A 255 7.16 -15.08 7.90
CA LEU A 255 7.13 -14.22 6.73
C LEU A 255 6.38 -14.92 5.59
N GLU A 256 6.69 -16.18 5.33
CA GLU A 256 5.99 -16.99 4.33
C GLU A 256 4.48 -17.10 4.66
N ASP A 257 4.14 -17.29 5.93
CA ASP A 257 2.75 -17.31 6.39
C ASP A 257 2.04 -15.96 6.18
N VAL A 258 2.72 -14.83 6.45
CA VAL A 258 2.16 -13.50 6.14
C VAL A 258 1.88 -13.37 4.64
N TYR A 259 2.83 -13.72 3.77
CA TYR A 259 2.65 -13.68 2.33
C TYR A 259 1.48 -14.57 1.87
N ASN A 260 1.40 -15.80 2.39
CA ASN A 260 0.31 -16.73 2.08
C ASN A 260 -1.06 -16.18 2.53
N THR A 261 -1.14 -15.57 3.71
CA THR A 261 -2.40 -14.96 4.18
C THR A 261 -2.81 -13.73 3.38
N GLU A 262 -1.86 -12.91 2.93
CA GLU A 262 -2.13 -11.76 2.06
C GLU A 262 -2.55 -12.21 0.64
N ARG A 263 -1.91 -13.25 0.09
CA ARG A 263 -2.31 -13.86 -1.18
C ARG A 263 -3.72 -14.45 -1.09
N GLN A 264 -4.03 -15.13 0.02
CA GLN A 264 -5.37 -15.65 0.28
C GLN A 264 -6.41 -14.52 0.41
N LEU A 265 -6.04 -13.39 1.00
CA LEU A 265 -6.92 -12.21 1.10
C LEU A 265 -7.25 -11.66 -0.29
N LEU A 266 -6.26 -11.51 -1.17
CA LEU A 266 -6.48 -11.12 -2.56
C LEU A 266 -7.40 -12.11 -3.28
N TYR A 267 -7.13 -13.41 -3.16
CA TYR A 267 -7.96 -14.45 -3.75
C TYR A 267 -9.43 -14.37 -3.28
N VAL A 268 -9.65 -14.17 -1.98
CA VAL A 268 -11.01 -14.01 -1.44
C VAL A 268 -11.69 -12.79 -2.01
N ALA A 269 -11.00 -11.65 -2.13
CA ALA A 269 -11.54 -10.43 -2.73
C ALA A 269 -11.90 -10.62 -4.21
N CYS A 270 -11.00 -11.20 -5.00
CA CYS A 270 -11.22 -11.50 -6.42
C CYS A 270 -12.42 -12.44 -6.62
N THR A 271 -12.56 -13.48 -5.78
CA THR A 271 -13.65 -14.47 -5.89
C THR A 271 -15.01 -13.98 -5.37
N ARG A 272 -15.14 -12.72 -4.96
CA ARG A 272 -16.48 -12.13 -4.75
C ARG A 272 -17.11 -11.66 -6.07
N ALA A 273 -16.31 -11.59 -7.14
CA ALA A 273 -16.78 -11.30 -8.49
C ALA A 273 -17.52 -12.50 -9.07
N ARG A 274 -18.77 -12.29 -9.51
CA ARG A 274 -19.54 -13.31 -10.18
C ARG A 274 -19.34 -13.31 -11.69
N ASP A 275 -19.44 -12.12 -12.30
CA ASP A 275 -19.48 -11.98 -13.75
C ASP A 275 -18.24 -11.21 -14.27
N HIS A 276 -17.77 -10.18 -13.57
CA HIS A 276 -16.65 -9.33 -14.01
C HIS A 276 -15.68 -8.98 -12.89
N LEU A 277 -14.38 -9.10 -13.16
CA LEU A 277 -13.30 -8.75 -12.25
C LEU A 277 -12.31 -7.80 -12.95
N LEU A 278 -12.04 -6.66 -12.33
CA LEU A 278 -10.94 -5.77 -12.66
C LEU A 278 -9.97 -5.72 -11.48
N VAL A 279 -8.68 -5.91 -11.73
CA VAL A 279 -7.63 -5.69 -10.73
C VAL A 279 -6.71 -4.59 -11.24
N THR A 280 -6.45 -3.59 -10.40
CA THR A 280 -5.64 -2.43 -10.78
C THR A 280 -4.51 -2.17 -9.79
N ALA A 281 -3.39 -1.67 -10.32
CA ALA A 281 -2.23 -1.24 -9.55
C ALA A 281 -1.50 -0.09 -10.23
N VAL A 282 -0.75 0.67 -9.44
CA VAL A 282 0.22 1.65 -9.92
C VAL A 282 1.61 1.05 -9.86
N GLN A 283 2.43 1.29 -10.88
CA GLN A 283 3.78 0.74 -10.96
C GLN A 283 4.67 1.26 -9.80
N PRO A 284 5.43 0.37 -9.12
CA PRO A 284 5.44 -1.09 -9.29
C PRO A 284 4.19 -1.75 -8.68
N GLY A 285 3.53 -2.62 -9.46
CA GLY A 285 2.38 -3.38 -8.99
C GLY A 285 2.80 -4.54 -8.08
N SER A 286 1.84 -5.05 -7.30
CA SER A 286 2.01 -6.19 -6.41
C SER A 286 2.58 -7.40 -7.14
N GLU A 287 3.51 -8.09 -6.50
CA GLU A 287 4.04 -9.37 -6.98
C GLU A 287 2.94 -10.44 -7.14
N PHE A 288 1.81 -10.31 -6.44
CA PHE A 288 0.70 -11.25 -6.55
C PHE A 288 -0.08 -11.13 -7.87
N LEU A 289 0.09 -10.04 -8.62
CA LEU A 289 -0.58 -9.87 -9.92
C LEU A 289 -0.05 -10.85 -10.97
N ALA A 290 1.20 -11.30 -10.84
CA ALA A 290 1.79 -12.30 -11.73
C ALA A 290 1.01 -13.64 -11.70
N ASP A 291 0.33 -13.95 -10.59
CA ASP A 291 -0.53 -15.14 -10.48
C ASP A 291 -1.82 -15.03 -11.31
N LEU A 292 -2.27 -13.80 -11.60
CA LEU A 292 -3.52 -13.51 -12.31
C LEU A 292 -3.31 -13.40 -13.82
N ASP A 293 -2.10 -13.05 -14.25
CA ASP A 293 -1.69 -12.94 -15.65
C ASP A 293 -1.47 -14.30 -16.35
N SER A 294 -1.97 -15.41 -15.78
CA SER A 294 -1.76 -16.76 -16.31
C SER A 294 -2.44 -16.93 -17.68
N THR A 295 -1.69 -16.56 -18.72
CA THR A 295 -1.88 -16.96 -20.12
C THR A 295 -1.44 -18.42 -20.33
N ASP A 296 -1.15 -19.16 -19.25
CA ASP A 296 -0.65 -20.54 -19.31
C ASP A 296 -1.37 -21.42 -18.27
N ARG A 297 -2.64 -21.75 -18.54
CA ARG A 297 -3.34 -22.94 -18.03
C ARG A 297 -4.40 -23.41 -19.02
#